data_AF-A0A160FW02-F1
#
_entry.id   AF-A0A160FW02-F1
#
_cell.length_a   1.000
_cell.length_b   1.000
_cell.length_c   1.000
_cell.angle_alpha   90.00
_cell.angle_beta   90.00
_cell.angle_gamma   90.00
#
_symmetry.space_group_name_H-M   'P 1'
#
loop_
_entity.id
_entity.type
_entity.pdbx_description
1 polymer ?
#
loop_
_entity_poly.entity_id
_entity_poly.type
_entity_poly.pdbx_seq_one_letter_code
_entity_poly.pdbx_strand_id
1 'polypeptide(L)'
;MSIGKVKPLTEEHDIVLIRWRVLRADNGTDRLVGARLDDFDGRVSSALTEFDRERMVATTRSGRVYLLQGPPGYNADAEYVWEFVCKRDGIKEFADVTREYYPASDVDANNVTEPSAAPSTTGTQHSSPIPKAQ
;
A
#
# COMPACT_ATOMS: atom_id res chain seq x y z
N MET A 1 35.08 -4.67 -24.50
CA MET A 1 34.55 -4.34 -23.16
C MET A 1 33.06 -4.17 -23.30
N SER A 2 32.26 -5.06 -22.73
CA SER A 2 30.80 -5.06 -22.90
C SER A 2 30.18 -4.11 -21.89
N ILE A 3 29.57 -3.04 -22.39
CA ILE A 3 28.79 -2.10 -21.59
C ILE A 3 27.45 -2.80 -21.32
N GLY A 4 27.17 -3.11 -20.05
CA GLY A 4 25.94 -3.77 -19.63
C GLY A 4 24.72 -2.94 -20.04
N LYS A 5 23.71 -3.60 -20.62
CA LYS A 5 22.39 -3.02 -20.88
C LYS A 5 21.87 -2.37 -19.60
N VAL A 6 21.81 -1.04 -19.59
CA VAL A 6 20.96 -0.30 -18.64
C VAL A 6 19.52 -0.68 -18.93
N LYS A 7 18.86 -1.35 -17.98
CA LYS A 7 17.42 -1.52 -18.00
C LYS A 7 16.78 -0.13 -17.98
N PRO A 8 15.67 0.10 -18.70
CA PRO A 8 14.95 1.35 -18.59
C PRO A 8 14.52 1.55 -17.13
N LEU A 9 14.62 2.79 -16.66
CA LEU A 9 14.19 3.27 -15.35
C LEU A 9 12.65 3.31 -15.28
N THR A 10 12.01 2.17 -15.56
CA THR A 10 10.67 1.92 -15.04
C THR A 10 10.82 1.78 -13.53
N GLU A 11 10.05 2.55 -12.77
CA GLU A 11 9.95 2.48 -11.29
C GLU A 11 9.50 1.07 -10.87
N GLU A 12 10.39 0.10 -11.00
CA GLU A 12 10.20 -1.29 -10.60
C GLU A 12 10.45 -1.29 -9.09
N HIS A 13 9.39 -1.14 -8.30
CA HIS A 13 9.49 -1.28 -6.86
C HIS A 13 10.19 -2.61 -6.55
N ASP A 14 11.25 -2.57 -5.73
CA ASP A 14 12.03 -3.78 -5.44
C ASP A 14 11.19 -4.81 -4.67
N ILE A 15 10.27 -4.32 -3.83
CA ILE A 15 9.54 -5.10 -2.83
C ILE A 15 8.15 -4.51 -2.63
N VAL A 16 7.12 -5.35 -2.65
CA VAL A 16 5.77 -4.97 -2.22
C VAL A 16 5.54 -5.45 -0.79
N LEU A 17 5.10 -4.56 0.10
CA LEU A 17 4.73 -4.88 1.48
C LEU A 17 3.22 -4.70 1.70
N ILE A 18 2.65 -5.63 2.45
CA ILE A 18 1.28 -5.60 2.96
C ILE A 18 1.29 -5.64 4.49
N ARG A 19 0.18 -5.23 5.11
CA ARG A 19 0.04 -5.18 6.58
C ARG A 19 1.28 -4.54 7.21
N TRP A 20 1.58 -3.35 6.70
CA TRP A 20 2.81 -2.64 6.97
C TRP A 20 2.58 -1.64 8.12
N ARG A 21 3.66 -1.28 8.81
CA ARG A 21 3.72 -0.24 9.84
C ARG A 21 5.05 0.49 9.73
N VAL A 22 5.08 1.70 10.27
CA VAL A 22 6.32 2.47 10.45
C VAL A 22 6.65 2.50 11.93
N LEU A 23 7.81 1.92 12.29
CA LEU A 23 8.29 1.90 13.66
C LEU A 23 9.51 2.81 13.79
N ARG A 24 9.45 3.75 14.73
CA ARG A 24 10.55 4.65 15.11
C ARG A 24 11.33 4.02 16.24
N ALA A 25 12.61 3.73 16.00
CA ALA A 25 13.52 3.26 17.04
C ALA A 25 14.01 4.42 17.93
N ASP A 26 14.50 4.08 19.12
CA ASP A 26 15.13 5.00 20.09
C ASP A 26 16.28 5.87 19.54
N ASN A 27 16.97 5.39 18.51
CA ASN A 27 17.97 6.15 17.75
C ASN A 27 17.36 7.15 16.73
N GLY A 28 16.05 7.38 16.77
CA GLY A 28 15.33 8.29 15.89
C GLY A 28 15.15 7.79 14.46
N THR A 29 15.48 6.53 14.18
CA THR A 29 15.37 5.96 12.84
C THR A 29 14.02 5.28 12.63
N ASP A 30 13.29 5.73 11.61
CA ASP A 30 12.05 5.11 11.16
C ASP A 30 12.34 3.92 10.24
N ARG A 31 11.63 2.82 10.42
CA ARG A 31 11.77 1.60 9.59
C ARG A 31 10.40 1.06 9.23
N LEU A 32 10.28 0.53 8.01
CA LEU A 32 9.10 -0.21 7.58
C LEU A 32 9.15 -1.63 8.12
N VAL A 33 8.02 -2.09 8.65
CA VAL A 33 7.82 -3.45 9.14
C VAL A 33 6.52 -3.98 8.54
N GLY A 34 6.58 -5.11 7.82
CA GLY A 34 5.40 -5.70 7.19
C GLY A 34 5.72 -7.05 6.56
N ALA A 35 4.71 -7.69 5.96
CA ALA A 35 4.91 -8.92 5.21
C ALA A 35 5.10 -8.61 3.73
N ARG A 36 5.96 -9.37 3.05
CA ARG A 36 6.05 -9.28 1.59
C ARG A 36 4.78 -9.86 0.96
N LEU A 37 4.39 -9.35 -0.20
CA LEU A 37 3.19 -9.84 -0.88
C LEU A 37 3.39 -11.22 -1.54
N ASP A 38 4.61 -11.54 -1.97
CA ASP A 38 4.91 -12.72 -2.78
C ASP A 38 4.95 -14.02 -1.96
N ASP A 39 5.63 -14.01 -0.81
CA ASP A 39 5.82 -15.17 0.06
C ASP A 39 5.16 -15.03 1.44
N PHE A 40 4.62 -13.84 1.76
CA PHE A 40 4.08 -13.48 3.08
C PHE A 40 5.10 -13.46 4.21
N ASP A 41 6.40 -13.53 3.90
CA ASP A 41 7.44 -13.49 4.92
C ASP A 41 7.58 -12.10 5.54
N GLY A 42 7.82 -12.10 6.85
CA GLY A 42 8.11 -10.90 7.61
C GLY A 42 9.35 -10.17 7.10
N ARG A 43 9.27 -8.84 7.03
CA ARG A 43 10.37 -8.01 6.58
C ARG A 43 10.46 -6.70 7.35
N VAL A 44 11.71 -6.30 7.62
CA VAL A 44 12.06 -5.01 8.18
C VAL A 44 13.02 -4.30 7.23
N SER A 45 12.74 -3.04 6.92
CA SER A 45 13.62 -2.24 6.07
C SER A 45 14.80 -1.63 6.83
N SER A 46 15.77 -1.09 6.09
CA SER A 46 16.69 -0.10 6.65
C SER A 46 15.94 1.21 6.96
N ALA A 47 16.66 2.19 7.52
CA ALA A 47 16.17 3.55 7.75
C ALA A 47 15.35 4.07 6.56
N LEU A 48 14.13 4.53 6.84
CA LEU A 48 13.26 5.22 5.90
C LEU A 48 13.85 6.60 5.62
N THR A 49 13.92 6.98 4.35
CA THR A 49 14.42 8.29 3.92
C THR A 49 13.33 9.13 3.28
N GLU A 50 12.42 8.50 2.55
CA GLU A 50 11.29 9.17 1.89
C GLU A 50 10.04 8.30 1.97
N PHE A 51 8.89 8.96 2.06
CA PHE A 51 7.57 8.32 2.04
C PHE A 51 6.62 9.17 1.20
N ASP A 52 6.23 8.66 0.04
CA ASP A 52 5.21 9.22 -0.83
C ASP A 52 3.86 8.58 -0.48
N ARG A 53 3.01 9.34 0.23
CA ARG A 53 1.69 8.89 0.67
C ARG A 53 0.70 8.75 -0.49
N GLU A 54 0.81 9.57 -1.53
CA GLU A 54 -0.12 9.53 -2.67
C GLU A 54 0.10 8.26 -3.50
N ARG A 55 1.37 7.92 -3.74
CA ARG A 55 1.75 6.71 -4.47
C ARG A 55 1.87 5.48 -3.60
N MET A 56 1.85 5.64 -2.28
CA MET A 56 2.13 4.59 -1.30
C MET A 56 3.50 3.94 -1.55
N VAL A 57 4.52 4.78 -1.78
CA VAL A 57 5.88 4.35 -2.08
C VAL A 57 6.82 4.88 -1.00
N ALA A 58 7.78 4.05 -0.61
CA ALA A 58 8.76 4.41 0.40
C ALA A 58 10.18 4.05 -0.04
N THR A 59 11.09 5.01 0.13
CA THR A 59 12.52 4.83 -0.18
C THR A 59 13.30 4.73 1.11
N THR A 60 14.30 3.86 1.11
CA THR A 60 15.12 3.60 2.29
C THR A 60 16.58 3.96 2.04
N ARG A 61 17.35 4.15 3.11
CA ARG A 61 18.79 4.48 3.06
C ARG A 61 19.62 3.50 2.22
N SER A 62 19.18 2.24 2.11
CA SER A 62 19.84 1.26 1.24
C SER A 62 19.64 1.50 -0.26
N GLY A 63 18.81 2.47 -0.65
CA GLY A 63 18.38 2.73 -2.02
C GLY A 63 17.18 1.88 -2.46
N ARG A 64 16.70 0.97 -1.61
CA ARG A 64 15.54 0.12 -1.93
C ARG A 64 14.24 0.92 -1.93
N VAL A 65 13.41 0.62 -2.92
CA VAL A 65 12.07 1.19 -3.09
C VAL A 65 11.01 0.15 -2.74
N TYR A 66 10.10 0.52 -1.84
CA TYR A 66 9.03 -0.32 -1.34
C TYR A 66 7.68 0.23 -1.83
N LEU A 67 6.84 -0.64 -2.38
CA LEU A 67 5.42 -0.35 -2.62
C LEU A 67 4.61 -0.84 -1.43
N LEU A 68 3.76 0.01 -0.86
CA LEU A 68 2.92 -0.29 0.29
C LEU A 68 1.50 -0.54 -0.18
N GLN A 69 1.03 -1.77 -0.05
CA GLN A 69 -0.28 -2.17 -0.52
C GLN A 69 -1.25 -2.43 0.63
N GLY A 70 -2.45 -1.87 0.49
CA GLY A 70 -3.51 -1.99 1.49
C GLY A 70 -3.27 -1.14 2.74
N PRO A 71 -4.20 -1.21 3.70
CA PRO A 71 -4.11 -0.43 4.93
C PRO A 71 -2.91 -0.88 5.78
N PRO A 72 -2.37 0.03 6.61
CA PRO A 72 -1.40 -0.36 7.62
C PRO A 72 -1.99 -1.40 8.58
N GLY A 73 -1.16 -2.28 9.11
CA GLY A 73 -1.64 -3.36 9.97
C GLY A 73 -0.55 -4.17 10.64
N TYR A 74 -0.94 -4.94 11.66
CA TYR A 74 -0.04 -5.87 12.33
C TYR A 74 0.13 -7.16 11.49
N ASN A 75 1.34 -7.71 11.52
CA ASN A 75 1.66 -9.03 11.00
C ASN A 75 2.66 -9.71 11.96
N ALA A 76 2.39 -10.97 12.32
CA ALA A 76 3.16 -11.69 13.34
C ALA A 76 4.58 -12.04 12.87
N ASP A 77 4.75 -12.46 11.62
CA ASP A 77 6.07 -12.79 11.06
C ASP A 77 6.93 -11.53 10.92
N ALA A 78 6.33 -10.41 10.54
CA ALA A 78 6.99 -9.11 10.50
C ALA A 78 7.40 -8.63 11.89
N GLU A 79 6.56 -8.84 12.91
CA GLU A 79 6.91 -8.56 14.31
C GLU A 79 8.08 -9.43 14.78
N TYR A 80 8.07 -10.72 14.46
CA TYR A 80 9.19 -11.62 14.79
C TYR A 80 10.52 -11.12 14.19
N VAL A 81 10.50 -10.70 12.92
CA VAL A 81 11.69 -10.13 12.26
C VAL A 81 12.07 -8.79 12.88
N TRP A 82 11.10 -7.96 13.29
CA TRP A 82 11.34 -6.73 14.03
C TRP A 82 12.06 -6.97 15.35
N GLU A 83 11.59 -7.92 16.16
CA GLU A 83 12.24 -8.28 17.43
C GLU A 83 13.68 -8.75 17.21
N PHE A 84 13.93 -9.54 16.16
CA PHE A 84 15.28 -9.95 15.80
C PHE A 84 16.16 -8.76 15.42
N VAL A 85 15.64 -7.82 14.62
CA VAL A 85 16.35 -6.59 14.25
C VAL A 85 16.63 -5.72 15.48
N CYS A 86 15.69 -5.60 16.42
CA CYS A 86 15.91 -4.86 17.66
C CYS A 86 17.06 -5.45 18.47
N LYS A 87 17.09 -6.78 18.63
CA LYS A 87 18.19 -7.48 19.31
C LYS A 87 19.53 -7.29 18.60
N ARG A 88 19.54 -7.38 17.27
CA ARG A 88 20.75 -7.26 16.44
C ARG A 88 21.32 -5.83 16.43
N ASP A 89 20.46 -4.84 16.28
CA ASP A 89 20.84 -3.42 16.14
C ASP A 89 20.91 -2.70 17.50
N GLY A 90 20.56 -3.38 18.61
CA GLY A 90 20.59 -2.83 19.96
C GLY A 90 19.49 -1.81 20.25
N ILE A 91 18.36 -1.88 19.53
CA ILE A 91 17.19 -1.01 19.75
C ILE A 91 16.47 -1.49 21.01
N LYS A 92 16.34 -0.61 22.00
CA LYS A 92 15.73 -0.94 23.30
C LYS A 92 14.28 -0.49 23.37
N GLU A 93 13.99 0.65 22.75
CA GLU A 93 12.66 1.23 22.72
C GLU A 93 12.28 1.58 21.28
N PHE A 94 10.99 1.49 21.00
CA PHE A 94 10.43 1.91 19.74
C PHE A 94 8.98 2.35 19.89
N ALA A 95 8.51 3.16 18.95
CA ALA A 95 7.13 3.62 18.88
C ALA A 95 6.53 3.33 17.51
N ASP A 96 5.24 2.98 17.49
CA ASP A 96 4.48 2.91 16.25
C ASP A 96 4.08 4.33 15.83
N VAL A 97 4.73 4.82 14.78
CA VAL A 97 4.54 6.16 14.22
C VAL A 97 3.78 6.11 12.89
N THR A 98 3.13 4.99 12.57
CA THR A 98 2.42 4.79 11.30
C THR A 98 1.43 5.92 11.00
N ARG A 99 0.79 6.47 12.04
CA ARG A 99 -0.18 7.59 11.91
C ARG A 99 0.45 8.93 11.52
N GLU A 100 1.75 9.11 11.74
CA GLU A 100 2.47 10.30 11.25
C GLU A 100 2.59 10.27 9.72
N TYR A 101 2.67 9.07 9.13
CA TYR A 101 2.81 8.86 7.68
C TYR A 101 1.48 8.61 6.98
N TYR A 102 0.53 7.98 7.68
CA TYR A 102 -0.78 7.61 7.17
C TYR A 102 -1.85 7.88 8.24
N PRO A 103 -2.23 9.16 8.43
CA PRO A 103 -3.30 9.51 9.35
C PRO A 103 -4.63 8.91 8.88
N ALA A 104 -5.47 8.50 9.83
CA ALA A 104 -6.76 7.84 9.59
C ALA A 104 -7.80 8.72 8.87
N SER A 105 -7.48 9.98 8.59
CA SER A 105 -8.38 10.98 8.01
C SER A 105 -8.65 10.81 6.50
N ASP A 106 -8.09 9.78 5.85
CA ASP A 106 -8.20 9.60 4.40
C ASP A 106 -8.96 8.32 4.00
N VAL A 107 -9.68 7.67 4.94
CA VAL A 107 -10.40 6.40 4.65
C VAL A 107 -11.93 6.44 4.72
N ASP A 108 -12.60 7.56 4.98
CA ASP A 108 -14.07 7.55 5.16
C ASP A 108 -14.87 8.68 4.47
N ALA A 109 -14.63 9.01 3.20
CA ALA A 109 -15.58 9.92 2.51
C ALA A 109 -15.94 9.68 1.04
N ASN A 110 -15.13 9.05 0.17
CA ASN A 110 -15.42 9.18 -1.27
C ASN A 110 -15.03 8.00 -2.18
N ASN A 111 -15.50 6.75 -1.93
CA ASN A 111 -15.84 5.89 -3.08
C ASN A 111 -16.74 4.67 -2.76
N VAL A 112 -18.04 4.90 -2.62
CA VAL A 112 -19.04 4.04 -3.27
C VAL A 112 -19.59 4.86 -4.44
N THR A 113 -18.83 5.00 -5.51
CA THR A 113 -19.40 5.40 -6.80
C THR A 113 -19.90 4.14 -7.46
N GLU A 114 -21.19 3.85 -7.27
CA GLU A 114 -21.96 3.02 -8.19
C GLU A 114 -21.64 3.43 -9.63
N PRO A 115 -21.49 2.50 -10.59
CA PRO A 115 -21.61 2.86 -11.99
C PRO A 115 -23.02 3.43 -12.20
N SER A 116 -23.05 4.75 -12.36
CA SER A 116 -24.22 5.57 -12.72
C SER A 116 -25.13 4.81 -13.68
N ALA A 117 -26.22 4.29 -13.13
CA ALA A 117 -27.39 3.94 -13.90
C ALA A 117 -27.91 5.23 -14.55
N ALA A 118 -27.74 5.32 -15.87
CA ALA A 118 -28.36 6.36 -16.67
C ALA A 118 -29.90 6.26 -16.55
N PRO A 119 -30.62 7.40 -16.60
CA PRO A 119 -31.95 7.54 -16.06
C PRO A 119 -33.04 6.82 -16.86
N SER A 120 -33.81 5.98 -16.16
CA SER A 120 -35.14 5.55 -16.55
C SER A 120 -36.02 6.77 -16.83
N THR A 121 -36.23 7.08 -18.10
CA THR A 121 -37.23 8.06 -18.52
C THR A 121 -38.55 7.32 -18.70
N THR A 122 -39.42 7.40 -17.69
CA THR A 122 -40.82 6.97 -17.79
C THR A 122 -41.60 8.02 -18.57
N GLY A 123 -41.97 7.70 -19.81
CA GLY A 123 -42.90 8.47 -20.64
C GLY A 123 -44.07 7.60 -21.08
N THR A 124 -45.18 7.74 -20.33
CA THR A 124 -46.61 7.59 -20.68
C THR A 124 -47.07 6.73 -21.86
N GLN A 125 -48.01 5.84 -21.52
CA GLN A 125 -48.82 4.94 -22.34
C GLN A 125 -49.52 5.58 -23.56
N HIS A 126 -49.57 4.83 -24.68
CA HIS A 126 -50.76 4.81 -25.53
C HIS A 126 -50.98 3.43 -26.16
N SER A 127 -52.16 2.87 -25.89
CA SER A 127 -52.67 1.60 -26.39
C SER A 127 -53.03 1.62 -27.87
N SER A 128 -53.09 0.40 -28.44
CA SER A 128 -53.97 -0.09 -29.54
C SER A 128 -53.23 -0.54 -30.82
N PRO A 129 -53.83 -1.39 -31.69
CA PRO A 129 -53.53 -2.83 -31.76
C PRO A 129 -52.97 -3.25 -33.14
N ILE A 130 -52.31 -4.41 -33.21
CA ILE A 130 -51.85 -5.00 -34.49
C ILE A 130 -52.90 -6.01 -35.00
N PRO A 131 -53.35 -5.92 -36.27
CA PRO A 131 -54.24 -6.90 -36.89
C PRO A 131 -53.50 -8.14 -37.40
N LYS A 132 -54.22 -9.27 -37.44
CA LYS A 132 -53.81 -10.55 -38.04
C LYS A 132 -53.69 -10.47 -39.57
N ALA A 133 -52.64 -11.06 -40.12
CA ALA A 133 -52.48 -11.56 -41.49
C ALA A 133 -51.26 -12.52 -41.45
N GLN A 134 -51.23 -13.76 -41.97
CA GLN A 134 -52.06 -14.55 -42.88
C GLN A 134 -52.15 -15.99 -42.36
#